data_AF-A0A7C5EZ22-F1
#
_entry.id   AF-A0A7C5EZ22-F1
#
_cell.length_a   1.000
_cell.length_b   1.000
_cell.length_c   1.000
_cell.angle_alpha   90.00
_cell.angle_beta   90.00
_cell.angle_gamma   90.00
#
_symmetry.space_group_name_H-M   'P 1'
#
loop_
_entity.id
_entity.type
_entity.pdbx_description
1 polymer ?
#
loop_
_entity_poly.entity_id
_entity_poly.type
_entity_poly.pdbx_seq_one_letter_code
_entity_poly.pdbx_strand_id
1 'polypeptide(L)'
;MPLFSRLVSHQRLGVRGALLCLVASAVFLPHVLAGALDQLSDLTDKAAQAVVTLKGRDNFNSEYLYDVSVKNLSSDPLVGESLIIILDKITNIGGDEWMAGTSESNLTRMEILGQDGETDDGKPYFRIPRGSGPDLPPYTESSPATVRIRNKDYLIVFTPIFRVYGMKRPPVSPKPKERVSPLPPAKTPADKLIQMLIQKGVLSEEEGRELYQH
;
A
#
# COMPACT_ATOMS: atom_id res chain seq x y z
N MET A 1 36.23 -51.35 -66.91
CA MET A 1 36.41 -49.96 -67.38
C MET A 1 35.97 -49.01 -66.29
N PRO A 2 36.90 -48.39 -65.52
CA PRO A 2 36.60 -47.27 -64.64
C PRO A 2 37.18 -45.95 -65.18
N LEU A 3 36.42 -44.87 -65.09
CA LEU A 3 36.82 -43.52 -65.51
C LEU A 3 37.35 -42.73 -64.31
N PHE A 4 38.60 -42.27 -64.44
CA PHE A 4 39.32 -41.34 -63.58
C PHE A 4 38.75 -39.91 -63.68
N SER A 5 38.85 -39.11 -62.60
CA SER A 5 39.60 -37.82 -62.55
C SER A 5 39.40 -37.09 -61.19
N ARG A 6 40.48 -36.94 -60.40
CA ARG A 6 41.33 -35.73 -60.13
C ARG A 6 40.76 -34.76 -59.07
N LEU A 7 41.40 -34.69 -57.88
CA LEU A 7 42.32 -33.62 -57.37
C LEU A 7 41.60 -32.26 -57.14
N VAL A 8 41.70 -31.60 -55.98
CA VAL A 8 42.84 -30.76 -55.56
C VAL A 8 42.77 -30.41 -54.05
N SER A 9 43.97 -30.17 -53.52
CA SER A 9 44.44 -29.83 -52.17
C SER A 9 44.06 -28.43 -51.62
N HIS A 10 44.20 -28.32 -50.29
CA HIS A 10 44.79 -27.22 -49.48
C HIS A 10 43.92 -26.58 -48.40
N GLN A 11 44.36 -26.83 -47.15
CA GLN A 11 44.55 -25.92 -46.01
C GLN A 11 43.62 -24.71 -45.86
N ARG A 12 43.11 -24.53 -44.63
CA ARG A 12 43.37 -23.31 -43.84
C ARG A 12 43.05 -23.53 -42.36
N LEU A 13 44.10 -23.44 -41.56
CA LEU A 13 44.07 -23.15 -40.13
C LEU A 13 43.65 -21.67 -39.97
N GLY A 14 42.63 -21.41 -39.17
CA GLY A 14 42.09 -20.06 -38.93
C GLY A 14 41.79 -19.84 -37.46
N VAL A 15 42.69 -19.11 -36.82
CA VAL A 15 42.63 -18.55 -35.46
C VAL A 15 41.42 -17.61 -35.31
N ARG A 16 40.73 -17.62 -34.14
CA ARG A 16 40.31 -16.42 -33.34
C ARG A 16 39.03 -16.65 -32.51
N GLY A 17 39.02 -16.06 -31.30
CA GLY A 17 37.82 -15.77 -30.47
C GLY A 17 37.76 -16.64 -29.22
N ALA A 18 38.35 -16.31 -28.06
CA ALA A 18 38.19 -15.13 -27.21
C ALA A 18 36.74 -14.85 -26.77
N LEU A 19 36.54 -14.92 -25.45
CA LEU A 19 35.70 -14.05 -24.62
C LEU A 19 34.31 -14.56 -24.17
N LEU A 20 34.22 -14.70 -22.83
CA LEU A 20 33.10 -14.53 -21.89
C LEU A 20 31.66 -14.89 -22.31
N CYS A 21 31.00 -15.67 -21.46
CA CYS A 21 29.97 -15.12 -20.57
C CYS A 21 29.63 -16.14 -19.46
N LEU A 22 30.17 -15.89 -18.27
CA LEU A 22 29.79 -16.58 -17.04
C LEU A 22 28.47 -15.96 -16.58
N VAL A 23 27.35 -16.54 -17.02
CA VAL A 23 26.02 -16.10 -16.59
C VAL A 23 25.79 -16.62 -15.18
N ALA A 24 26.23 -15.84 -14.19
CA ALA A 24 25.76 -15.98 -12.82
C ALA A 24 24.30 -15.54 -12.80
N SER A 25 23.38 -16.49 -12.93
CA SER A 25 21.96 -16.26 -12.67
C SER A 25 21.82 -15.90 -11.20
N ALA A 26 21.74 -14.60 -10.92
CA ALA A 26 21.23 -14.09 -9.66
C ALA A 26 19.76 -14.52 -9.56
N VAL A 27 19.55 -15.65 -8.88
CA VAL A 27 18.23 -16.00 -8.37
C VAL A 27 17.89 -14.95 -7.33
N PHE A 28 17.16 -13.92 -7.74
CA PHE A 28 16.53 -12.98 -6.81
C PHE A 28 15.59 -13.80 -5.92
N LEU A 29 15.92 -13.88 -4.62
CA LEU A 29 15.00 -14.40 -3.61
C LEU A 29 13.72 -13.55 -3.61
N PRO A 30 12.51 -14.12 -3.80
CA PRO A 30 11.26 -13.40 -3.56
C PRO A 30 10.81 -13.50 -2.09
N HIS A 31 11.64 -14.00 -1.17
CA HIS A 31 11.20 -14.40 0.18
C HIS A 31 11.26 -13.32 1.26
N VAL A 32 11.60 -12.07 0.92
CA VAL A 32 11.64 -10.99 1.94
C VAL A 32 10.25 -10.34 2.15
N LEU A 33 9.29 -10.53 1.23
CA LEU A 33 8.00 -9.83 1.30
C LEU A 33 6.85 -10.62 1.95
N ALA A 34 6.89 -11.96 1.95
CA ALA A 34 5.80 -12.79 2.48
C ALA A 34 5.56 -12.53 3.98
N GLY A 35 6.63 -12.37 4.77
CA GLY A 35 6.52 -12.09 6.21
C GLY A 35 5.97 -10.70 6.57
N ALA A 36 5.86 -9.78 5.62
CA ALA A 36 5.32 -8.44 5.87
C ALA A 36 3.79 -8.42 5.91
N LEU A 37 3.11 -9.35 5.23
CA LEU A 37 1.64 -9.41 5.17
C LEU A 37 1.05 -10.04 6.44
N ASP A 38 1.73 -11.04 7.02
CA ASP A 38 1.37 -11.69 8.29
C ASP A 38 1.30 -10.75 9.50
N GLN A 39 2.01 -9.61 9.43
CA GLN A 39 2.02 -8.61 10.49
C GLN A 39 0.85 -7.62 10.38
N LEU A 40 0.10 -7.64 9.28
CA LEU A 40 -1.02 -6.73 9.04
C LEU A 40 -2.28 -7.27 9.68
N SER A 41 -3.04 -6.39 10.33
CA SER A 41 -4.33 -6.75 10.90
C SER A 41 -5.45 -6.48 9.89
N ASP A 42 -6.47 -7.33 9.88
CA ASP A 42 -7.70 -7.04 9.16
C ASP A 42 -8.44 -5.87 9.84
N LEU A 43 -8.60 -4.78 9.10
CA LEU A 43 -9.25 -3.54 9.54
C LEU A 43 -10.68 -3.41 9.01
N THR A 44 -11.11 -4.31 8.13
CA THR A 44 -12.39 -4.25 7.41
C THR A 44 -13.57 -4.10 8.38
N ASP A 45 -14.44 -3.13 8.10
CA ASP A 45 -15.69 -2.79 8.82
C ASP A 45 -15.54 -2.40 10.31
N LYS A 46 -14.36 -2.58 10.90
CA LYS A 46 -14.07 -2.21 12.29
C LYS A 46 -13.36 -0.87 12.40
N ALA A 47 -12.37 -0.67 11.54
CA ALA A 47 -11.50 0.51 11.59
C ALA A 47 -11.33 1.17 10.22
N ALA A 48 -11.52 0.42 9.15
CA ALA A 48 -11.40 0.94 7.80
C ALA A 48 -12.40 0.27 6.86
N GLN A 49 -12.74 0.98 5.79
CA GLN A 49 -13.62 0.51 4.73
C GLN A 49 -13.01 0.81 3.37
N ALA A 50 -13.06 -0.15 2.45
CA ALA A 50 -12.70 0.09 1.06
C ALA A 50 -13.83 0.85 0.36
N VAL A 51 -13.51 1.98 -0.25
CA VAL A 51 -14.43 2.77 -1.06
C VAL A 51 -14.11 2.49 -2.52
N VAL A 52 -15.04 1.80 -3.19
CA VAL A 52 -14.86 1.32 -4.57
C VAL A 52 -15.62 2.21 -5.52
N THR A 53 -14.93 2.80 -6.49
CA THR A 53 -15.52 3.64 -7.54
C THR A 53 -15.18 3.09 -8.91
N LEU A 54 -16.19 2.70 -9.70
CA LEU A 54 -15.98 2.37 -11.11
C LEU A 54 -15.63 3.64 -11.89
N LYS A 55 -14.44 3.68 -12.48
CA LYS A 55 -13.96 4.80 -13.31
C LYS A 55 -14.31 4.66 -14.77
N GLY A 56 -14.30 3.43 -15.29
CA GLY A 56 -14.57 3.20 -16.69
C GLY A 56 -14.56 1.74 -17.08
N ARG A 57 -14.96 1.51 -18.33
CA ARG A 57 -14.94 0.20 -18.97
C ARG A 57 -14.31 0.33 -20.34
N ASP A 58 -13.27 -0.47 -20.59
CA ASP A 58 -12.74 -0.70 -21.92
C ASP A 58 -13.44 -1.90 -22.54
N ASN A 59 -14.26 -1.64 -23.56
CA ASN A 59 -15.03 -2.68 -24.24
C ASN A 59 -14.17 -3.52 -25.19
N PHE A 60 -13.03 -3.00 -25.65
CA PHE A 60 -12.17 -3.74 -26.57
C PHE A 60 -11.45 -4.87 -25.83
N ASN A 61 -10.92 -4.58 -24.66
CA ASN A 61 -10.21 -5.56 -23.82
C ASN A 61 -11.10 -6.21 -22.74
N SER A 62 -12.40 -5.88 -22.68
CA SER A 62 -13.32 -6.30 -21.61
C SER A 62 -12.79 -6.03 -20.21
N GLU A 63 -12.23 -4.84 -20.03
CA GLU A 63 -11.56 -4.44 -18.81
C GLU A 63 -12.37 -3.39 -18.06
N TYR A 64 -12.49 -3.57 -16.75
CA TYR A 64 -13.11 -2.64 -15.83
C TYR A 64 -12.01 -1.96 -15.01
N LEU A 65 -12.09 -0.63 -14.94
CA LEU A 65 -11.16 0.19 -14.19
C LEU A 65 -11.87 0.71 -12.93
N TYR A 66 -11.35 0.35 -11.77
CA TYR A 66 -11.82 0.81 -10.48
C TYR A 66 -10.76 1.66 -9.79
N ASP A 67 -11.19 2.73 -9.15
CA ASP A 67 -10.41 3.38 -8.11
C ASP A 67 -10.90 2.88 -6.77
N VAL A 68 -9.96 2.41 -5.94
CA VAL A 68 -10.23 1.89 -4.61
C VAL A 68 -9.42 2.66 -3.59
N SER A 69 -10.11 3.43 -2.76
CA SER A 69 -9.54 4.16 -1.63
C SER A 69 -9.89 3.46 -0.32
N VAL A 70 -9.15 3.79 0.74
CA VAL A 70 -9.41 3.32 2.10
C VAL A 70 -9.90 4.49 2.93
N LYS A 71 -11.09 4.34 3.49
CA LYS A 71 -11.66 5.27 4.46
C LYS A 71 -11.38 4.79 5.87
N ASN A 72 -10.70 5.60 6.66
CA ASN A 72 -10.55 5.36 8.10
C ASN A 72 -11.89 5.67 8.78
N LEU A 73 -12.44 4.70 9.50
CA LEU A 73 -13.68 4.83 10.27
C LEU A 73 -13.42 4.99 11.77
N SER A 74 -12.16 4.90 12.19
CA SER A 74 -11.76 4.98 13.59
C SER A 74 -11.31 6.39 14.00
N SER A 75 -11.25 6.60 15.31
CA SER A 75 -10.67 7.81 15.93
C SER A 75 -9.14 7.79 15.94
N ASP A 76 -8.52 6.66 15.59
CA ASP A 76 -7.07 6.48 15.62
C ASP A 76 -6.48 6.61 14.22
N PRO A 77 -5.27 7.17 14.06
CA PRO A 77 -4.60 7.20 12.77
C PRO A 77 -4.12 5.79 12.36
N LEU A 78 -4.26 5.48 11.07
CA LEU A 78 -3.74 4.26 10.47
C LEU A 78 -2.38 4.52 9.82
N VAL A 79 -1.45 3.59 9.90
CA VAL A 79 -0.12 3.74 9.31
C VAL A 79 -0.23 3.61 7.79
N GLY A 80 -0.05 4.72 7.06
CA GLY A 80 -0.37 4.81 5.64
C GLY A 80 0.44 3.84 4.78
N GLU A 81 1.73 3.66 5.10
CA GLU A 81 2.62 2.76 4.36
C GLU A 81 2.27 1.27 4.49
N SER A 82 1.48 0.92 5.51
CA SER A 82 1.05 -0.45 5.79
C SER A 82 -0.27 -0.82 5.13
N LEU A 83 -1.01 0.16 4.59
CA LEU A 83 -2.35 -0.06 4.07
C LEU A 83 -2.30 -0.83 2.74
N ILE A 84 -2.95 -1.98 2.73
CA ILE A 84 -3.21 -2.76 1.53
C ILE A 84 -4.69 -3.10 1.44
N ILE A 85 -5.17 -3.28 0.22
CA ILE A 85 -6.48 -3.86 -0.08
C ILE A 85 -6.27 -5.22 -0.72
N ILE A 86 -7.03 -6.20 -0.26
CA ILE A 86 -7.03 -7.56 -0.80
C ILE A 86 -8.36 -7.75 -1.51
N LEU A 87 -8.32 -8.15 -2.77
CA LEU A 87 -9.53 -8.49 -3.52
C LEU A 87 -10.04 -9.84 -3.02
N ASP A 88 -11.08 -9.80 -2.19
CA ASP A 88 -11.57 -10.97 -1.47
C ASP A 88 -12.43 -11.86 -2.37
N LYS A 89 -13.34 -11.23 -3.11
CA LYS A 89 -14.25 -11.88 -4.04
C LYS A 89 -14.80 -10.91 -5.06
N ILE A 90 -15.45 -11.48 -6.07
CA ILE A 90 -16.17 -10.74 -7.09
C ILE A 90 -17.59 -11.30 -7.18
N THR A 91 -18.60 -10.43 -7.15
CA THR A 91 -20.01 -10.85 -7.19
C THR A 91 -20.69 -10.42 -8.48
N ASN A 92 -21.65 -11.22 -8.95
CA ASN A 92 -22.52 -10.83 -10.07
C ASN A 92 -23.53 -9.73 -9.64
N ILE A 93 -24.41 -9.31 -10.55
CA ILE A 93 -25.46 -8.31 -10.26
C ILE A 93 -26.43 -8.77 -9.15
N GLY A 94 -26.63 -10.08 -9.00
CA GLY A 94 -27.43 -10.67 -7.93
C GLY A 94 -26.71 -10.80 -6.59
N GLY A 95 -25.41 -10.47 -6.52
CA GLY A 95 -24.59 -10.64 -5.32
C GLY A 95 -23.96 -12.04 -5.18
N ASP A 96 -24.14 -12.93 -6.15
CA ASP A 96 -23.56 -14.27 -6.09
C ASP A 96 -22.08 -14.24 -6.46
N GLU A 97 -21.27 -14.90 -5.64
CA GLU A 97 -19.84 -15.11 -5.86
C GLU A 97 -19.52 -16.25 -6.85
N TRP A 98 -20.54 -17.05 -7.16
CA TRP A 98 -20.43 -18.24 -7.98
C TRP A 98 -21.32 -18.09 -9.21
N MET A 99 -20.81 -18.49 -10.37
CA MET A 99 -21.66 -18.61 -11.56
C MET A 99 -22.55 -19.84 -11.43
N ALA A 100 -23.81 -19.69 -11.81
CA ALA A 100 -24.76 -20.81 -11.84
C ALA A 100 -24.20 -21.98 -12.66
N GLY A 101 -24.09 -23.16 -12.04
CA GLY A 101 -23.63 -24.37 -12.70
C GLY A 101 -22.10 -24.52 -12.85
N THR A 102 -21.29 -23.66 -12.23
CA THR A 102 -19.82 -23.80 -12.20
C THR A 102 -19.32 -23.94 -10.75
N SER A 103 -18.27 -24.74 -10.52
CA SER A 103 -17.61 -24.88 -9.21
C SER A 103 -16.45 -23.89 -9.00
N GLU A 104 -16.31 -22.91 -9.86
CA GLU A 104 -15.26 -21.88 -9.79
C GLU A 104 -15.86 -20.55 -9.35
N SER A 105 -15.13 -19.83 -8.49
CA SER A 105 -15.52 -18.47 -8.09
C SER A 105 -15.43 -17.52 -9.28
N ASN A 106 -16.19 -16.43 -9.25
CA ASN A 106 -16.07 -15.37 -10.24
C ASN A 106 -14.64 -14.77 -10.26
N LEU A 107 -13.98 -14.68 -9.10
CA LEU A 107 -12.63 -14.13 -8.99
C LEU A 107 -11.62 -14.97 -9.79
N THR A 108 -11.66 -16.30 -9.69
CA THR A 108 -10.75 -17.21 -10.38
C THR A 108 -10.85 -17.12 -11.91
N ARG A 109 -12.02 -16.72 -12.42
CA ARG A 109 -12.29 -16.61 -13.86
C ARG A 109 -11.87 -15.26 -14.45
N MET A 110 -11.51 -14.30 -13.61
CA MET A 110 -11.09 -12.97 -14.05
C MET A 110 -9.57 -12.86 -14.07
N GLU A 111 -9.09 -12.04 -14.99
CA GLU A 111 -7.69 -11.65 -15.02
C GLU A 111 -7.54 -10.32 -14.28
N ILE A 112 -6.80 -10.34 -13.18
CA ILE A 112 -6.53 -9.18 -12.35
C ILE A 112 -5.20 -8.57 -12.80
N LEU A 113 -5.20 -7.26 -13.07
CA LEU A 113 -4.07 -6.57 -13.68
C LEU A 113 -3.52 -5.50 -12.72
N GLY A 114 -2.19 -5.40 -12.66
CA GLY A 114 -1.51 -4.38 -11.88
C GLY A 114 -1.53 -4.61 -10.37
N GLN A 115 -1.73 -5.84 -9.91
CA GLN A 115 -1.60 -6.23 -8.51
C GLN A 115 -0.14 -6.15 -8.04
N ASP A 116 0.07 -5.80 -6.78
CA ASP A 116 1.41 -5.73 -6.16
C ASP A 116 1.91 -7.09 -5.66
N GLY A 117 1.04 -8.09 -5.67
CA GLY A 117 1.33 -9.47 -5.32
C GLY A 117 0.06 -10.26 -5.00
N GLU A 118 0.27 -11.45 -4.44
CA GLU A 118 -0.79 -12.36 -4.03
C GLU A 118 -0.54 -12.79 -2.58
N THR A 119 -1.62 -13.05 -1.85
CA THR A 119 -1.59 -13.67 -0.53
C THR A 119 -1.31 -15.17 -0.65
N ASP A 120 -1.08 -15.84 0.48
CA ASP A 120 -0.85 -17.29 0.53
C ASP A 120 -2.06 -18.11 0.01
N ASP A 121 -3.27 -17.56 0.12
CA ASP A 121 -4.50 -18.15 -0.46
C ASP A 121 -4.73 -17.75 -1.93
N GLY A 122 -3.77 -17.08 -2.57
CA GLY A 122 -3.79 -16.72 -3.98
C GLY A 122 -4.67 -15.50 -4.31
N LYS A 123 -5.06 -14.70 -3.32
CA LYS A 123 -5.86 -13.49 -3.54
C LYS A 123 -4.96 -12.31 -3.89
N PRO A 124 -5.31 -11.52 -4.91
CA PRO A 124 -4.46 -10.41 -5.32
C PRO A 124 -4.62 -9.24 -4.35
N TYR A 125 -3.50 -8.58 -4.03
CA TYR A 125 -3.48 -7.40 -3.19
C TYR A 125 -2.88 -6.19 -3.91
N PHE A 126 -3.30 -5.01 -3.46
CA PHE A 126 -2.83 -3.71 -3.94
C PHE A 126 -2.46 -2.84 -2.75
N ARG A 127 -1.35 -2.13 -2.86
CA ARG A 127 -0.90 -1.14 -1.88
C ARG A 127 -1.61 0.17 -2.13
N ILE A 128 -2.08 0.78 -1.05
CA ILE A 128 -2.68 2.11 -1.14
C ILE A 128 -1.56 3.13 -1.35
N PRO A 129 -1.68 4.05 -2.34
CA PRO A 129 -0.68 5.08 -2.54
C PRO A 129 -0.49 5.94 -1.29
N ARG A 130 0.76 6.27 -1.01
CA ARG A 130 1.11 7.16 0.11
C ARG A 130 0.47 8.53 -0.15
N GLY A 131 -0.35 8.98 0.79
CA GLY A 131 -0.93 10.31 0.76
C GLY A 131 0.09 11.39 1.11
N SER A 132 -0.40 12.58 1.48
CA SER A 132 0.42 13.73 1.86
C SER A 132 1.19 13.53 3.18
N GLY A 133 0.82 12.53 4.00
CA GLY A 133 1.42 12.25 5.29
C GLY A 133 1.76 10.77 5.49
N PRO A 134 2.53 10.44 6.55
CA PRO A 134 2.91 9.07 6.88
C PRO A 134 1.75 8.21 7.37
N ASP A 135 0.68 8.84 7.84
CA ASP A 135 -0.50 8.18 8.39
C ASP A 135 -1.76 8.65 7.65
N LEU A 136 -2.78 7.79 7.63
CA LEU A 136 -4.14 8.13 7.25
C LEU A 136 -4.89 8.64 8.50
N PRO A 137 -5.24 9.93 8.56
CA PRO A 137 -5.89 10.51 9.73
C PRO A 137 -7.26 9.89 10.06
N PRO A 138 -7.76 10.07 11.29
CA PRO A 138 -9.10 9.66 11.70
C PRO A 138 -10.19 10.20 10.76
N TYR A 139 -11.16 9.37 10.41
CA TYR A 139 -12.34 9.75 9.60
C TYR A 139 -12.04 10.34 8.21
N THR A 140 -10.84 10.10 7.68
CA THR A 140 -10.41 10.57 6.35
C THR A 140 -10.29 9.42 5.35
N GLU A 141 -10.10 9.76 4.08
CA GLU A 141 -9.98 8.83 2.97
C GLU A 141 -8.60 8.96 2.32
N SER A 142 -8.02 7.82 1.92
CA SER A 142 -6.74 7.76 1.26
C SER A 142 -6.82 8.21 -0.21
N SER A 143 -5.66 8.42 -0.83
CA SER A 143 -5.57 8.40 -2.29
C SER A 143 -6.00 7.03 -2.84
N PRO A 144 -6.61 6.97 -4.03
CA PRO A 144 -7.10 5.71 -4.59
C PRO A 144 -5.96 4.89 -5.22
N ALA A 145 -6.01 3.57 -5.01
CA ALA A 145 -5.29 2.61 -5.84
C ALA A 145 -6.13 2.28 -7.08
N THR A 146 -5.46 2.10 -8.23
CA THR A 146 -6.13 1.72 -9.47
C THR A 146 -6.16 0.20 -9.62
N VAL A 147 -7.35 -0.39 -9.69
CA VAL A 147 -7.56 -1.83 -9.87
C VAL A 147 -8.18 -2.10 -11.23
N ARG A 148 -7.57 -3.01 -11.99
CA ARG A 148 -7.98 -3.37 -13.35
C ARG A 148 -8.41 -4.82 -13.38
N ILE A 149 -9.64 -5.06 -13.79
CA ILE A 149 -10.24 -6.40 -13.82
C ILE A 149 -10.70 -6.70 -15.23
N ARG A 150 -10.09 -7.71 -15.85
CA ARG A 150 -10.45 -8.16 -17.19
C ARG A 150 -11.33 -9.40 -17.11
N ASN A 151 -12.49 -9.31 -17.77
CA ASN A 151 -13.44 -10.40 -17.92
C ASN A 151 -13.29 -11.04 -19.31
N LYS A 152 -12.59 -12.17 -19.38
CA LYS A 152 -12.36 -12.90 -20.64
C LYS A 152 -13.63 -13.53 -21.21
N ASP A 153 -14.61 -13.80 -20.35
CA ASP A 153 -15.83 -14.52 -20.72
C ASP A 153 -16.93 -13.58 -21.24
N TYR A 154 -16.75 -12.26 -21.22
CA TYR A 154 -17.72 -11.25 -21.67
C TYR A 154 -19.09 -11.28 -20.95
N LEU A 155 -19.19 -11.95 -19.81
CA LEU A 155 -20.44 -12.11 -19.08
C LEU A 155 -20.54 -11.09 -17.94
N ILE A 156 -21.52 -10.18 -18.03
CA ILE A 156 -22.12 -9.46 -16.89
C ILE A 156 -21.18 -8.47 -16.15
N VAL A 157 -21.76 -7.40 -15.59
CA VAL A 157 -21.06 -6.48 -14.69
C VAL A 157 -20.84 -7.19 -13.36
N PHE A 158 -19.60 -7.19 -12.89
CA PHE A 158 -19.26 -7.74 -11.60
C PHE A 158 -18.83 -6.66 -10.62
N THR A 159 -19.18 -6.86 -9.36
CA THR A 159 -18.84 -5.95 -8.26
C THR A 159 -17.70 -6.57 -7.45
N PRO A 160 -16.50 -5.95 -7.45
CA PRO A 160 -15.40 -6.42 -6.63
C PRO A 160 -15.62 -6.05 -5.16
N ILE A 161 -15.24 -6.96 -4.26
CA ILE A 161 -15.30 -6.77 -2.80
C ILE A 161 -13.89 -6.85 -2.26
N PHE A 162 -13.48 -5.82 -1.52
CA PHE A 162 -12.14 -5.71 -0.97
C PHE A 162 -12.16 -5.77 0.56
N ARG A 163 -11.12 -6.39 1.11
CA ARG A 163 -10.78 -6.32 2.53
C ARG A 163 -9.60 -5.38 2.74
N VAL A 164 -9.64 -4.62 3.82
CA VAL A 164 -8.59 -3.65 4.15
C VAL A 164 -7.71 -4.21 5.24
N TYR A 165 -6.41 -4.27 4.99
CA TYR A 165 -5.40 -4.69 5.96
C TYR A 165 -4.42 -3.56 6.24
N GLY A 166 -3.91 -3.52 7.47
CA GLY A 166 -2.93 -2.52 7.87
C GLY A 166 -2.60 -2.53 9.36
N MET A 167 -1.86 -1.52 9.80
CA MET A 167 -1.49 -1.32 11.19
C MET A 167 -2.16 -0.06 11.75
N LYS A 168 -2.72 -0.18 12.95
CA LYS A 168 -3.13 0.98 13.74
C LYS A 168 -1.90 1.55 14.43
N ARG A 169 -1.76 2.88 14.46
CA ARG A 169 -0.74 3.50 15.30
C ARG A 169 -1.22 3.45 16.76
N PRO A 170 -0.39 2.97 17.71
CA PRO A 170 -0.76 3.05 19.12
C PRO A 170 -0.96 4.51 19.52
N PRO A 171 -1.92 4.81 20.41
CA PRO A 171 -2.13 6.16 20.88
C PRO A 171 -0.81 6.68 21.45
N VAL A 172 -0.36 7.84 20.97
CA VAL A 172 0.86 8.46 21.47
C VAL A 172 0.64 8.68 22.96
N SER A 173 1.38 7.96 23.81
CA SER A 173 1.34 8.15 25.25
C SER A 173 1.49 9.65 25.51
N PRO A 174 0.60 10.29 26.30
CA PRO A 174 0.72 11.70 26.59
C PRO A 174 2.15 11.92 27.07
N LYS A 175 2.93 12.76 26.36
CA LYS A 175 4.26 13.15 26.80
C LYS A 175 4.13 13.49 28.29
N PRO A 176 4.97 12.93 29.17
CA PRO A 176 4.97 13.36 30.56
C PRO A 176 5.02 14.87 30.53
N LYS A 177 4.02 15.54 31.13
CA LYS A 177 4.19 16.94 31.50
C LYS A 177 5.48 16.94 32.28
N GLU A 178 6.53 17.49 31.70
CA GLU A 178 7.77 17.72 32.40
C GLU A 178 7.35 18.41 33.70
N ARG A 179 7.73 17.85 34.85
CA ARG A 179 7.45 18.47 36.14
C ARG A 179 8.22 19.77 36.15
N VAL A 180 7.63 20.80 35.57
CA VAL A 180 8.06 22.17 35.77
C VAL A 180 7.78 22.44 37.25
N SER A 181 8.84 22.70 37.99
CA SER A 181 8.79 23.19 39.36
C SER A 181 7.72 24.29 39.43
N PRO A 182 6.83 24.29 40.44
CA PRO A 182 5.78 25.30 40.54
C PRO A 182 6.38 26.70 40.40
N LEU A 183 5.89 27.49 39.42
CA LEU A 183 6.20 28.91 39.35
C LEU A 183 5.89 29.54 40.72
N PRO A 184 6.73 30.48 41.20
CA PRO A 184 6.50 31.14 42.47
C PRO A 184 5.10 31.78 42.48
N PRO A 185 4.39 31.74 43.63
CA PRO A 185 3.05 32.31 43.72
C PRO A 185 3.09 33.80 43.35
N ALA A 186 2.26 34.19 42.38
CA ALA A 186 2.13 35.57 41.92
C ALA A 186 1.70 36.47 43.10
N LYS A 187 2.59 37.37 43.53
CA LYS A 187 2.35 38.30 44.64
C LYS A 187 1.92 39.67 44.13
N THR A 188 2.27 40.01 42.89
CA THR A 188 1.99 41.32 42.29
C THR A 188 1.04 41.20 41.08
N PRO A 189 0.37 42.31 40.70
CA PRO A 189 -0.41 42.37 39.45
C PRO A 189 0.44 42.10 38.19
N ALA A 190 1.73 42.46 38.22
CA ALA A 190 2.66 42.20 37.13
C ALA A 190 2.93 40.69 36.97
N ASP A 191 3.09 39.97 38.08
CA ASP A 191 3.27 38.51 38.07
C ASP A 191 2.07 37.79 37.44
N LYS A 192 0.85 38.30 37.66
CA LYS A 192 -0.37 37.75 37.04
C LYS A 192 -0.38 37.98 35.53
N LEU A 193 0.07 39.14 35.07
CA LEU A 193 0.19 39.44 33.65
C LEU A 193 1.23 38.53 32.99
N ILE A 194 2.39 38.33 33.61
CA ILE A 194 3.44 37.43 33.11
C ILE A 194 2.90 36.00 32.99
N GLN A 195 2.20 35.49 34.01
CA GLN A 195 1.56 34.17 33.95
C GLN A 195 0.51 34.07 32.84
N MET A 196 -0.30 35.10 32.62
CA MET A 196 -1.29 35.12 31.54
C MET A 196 -0.64 35.14 30.15
N LEU A 197 0.47 35.86 29.98
CA LEU A 197 1.18 35.93 28.70
C LEU A 197 1.85 34.60 28.35
N ILE A 198 2.42 33.91 29.33
CA ILE A 198 2.94 32.54 29.18
C ILE A 198 1.80 31.58 28.84
N GLN A 199 0.68 31.64 29.57
CA GLN A 199 -0.47 30.76 29.33
C GLN A 199 -1.09 30.96 27.94
N LYS A 200 -0.97 32.16 27.37
CA LYS A 200 -1.45 32.48 26.02
C LYS A 200 -0.42 32.20 24.93
N GLY A 201 0.78 31.72 25.29
CA GLY A 201 1.87 31.43 24.34
C GLY A 201 2.48 32.68 23.70
N VAL A 202 2.25 33.86 24.31
CA VAL A 202 2.81 35.15 23.88
C VAL A 202 4.24 35.31 24.39
N LEU A 203 4.54 34.70 25.54
CA LEU A 203 5.86 34.67 26.16
C LEU A 203 6.30 33.22 26.38
N SER A 204 7.58 32.93 26.18
CA SER A 204 8.16 31.65 26.60
C SER A 204 8.35 31.60 28.12
N GLU A 205 8.44 30.39 28.69
CA GLU A 205 8.64 30.24 30.13
C GLU A 205 10.03 30.71 30.58
N GLU A 206 11.02 30.66 29.69
CA GLU A 206 12.38 31.12 29.92
C GLU A 206 12.43 32.64 30.05
N GLU A 207 11.83 33.36 29.10
CA GLU A 207 11.71 34.83 29.13
C GLU A 207 10.88 35.29 30.33
N GLY A 208 9.84 34.53 30.70
CA GLY A 208 9.01 34.83 31.86
C GLY A 208 9.78 34.76 33.19
N ARG A 209 10.75 33.84 33.32
CA ARG A 209 11.57 33.70 34.52
C ARG A 209 12.60 34.81 34.69
N GLU A 210 13.13 35.35 33.59
CA GLU A 210 14.01 36.52 33.62
C GLU A 210 13.30 37.76 34.18
N LEU A 211 12.01 37.91 33.86
CA LEU A 211 11.17 39.01 34.37
C LEU A 211 10.84 38.92 35.86
N TYR A 212 11.04 37.74 36.49
CA TYR A 212 10.89 37.58 37.95
C TYR A 212 12.18 37.88 38.73
N GLN A 213 13.33 38.04 38.04
CA GLN A 213 14.63 38.26 38.69
C GLN A 213 14.99 39.75 38.84
N HIS A 214 14.11 40.66 38.43
CA HIS A 214 14.23 42.11 38.57
C HIS A 214 13.10 42.70 39.41
#